data_AF-A0A662FSH2-F1
#
_entry.id   AF-A0A662FSH2-F1
#
_cell.length_a   1.000
_cell.length_b   1.000
_cell.length_c   1.000
_cell.angle_alpha   90.00
_cell.angle_beta   90.00
_cell.angle_gamma   90.00
#
_symmetry.space_group_name_H-M   'P 1'
#
loop_
_entity.id
_entity.type
_entity.pdbx_description
1 polymer ?
#
loop_
_entity_poly.entity_id
_entity_poly.type
_entity_poly.pdbx_seq_one_letter_code
_entity_poly.pdbx_strand_id
1 'polypeptide(L)'
;MLICVFYVIFWVCCVGDVRRAFEFDVVILEDESGGYVALVPSLPGCHTQGESIDEVLDSVREAIELYLETLSDEEKEEFMRQRVVGLQRVKAFA
;
A
#
# COMPACT_ATOMS: atom_id res chain seq x y z
N MET A 1 -18.55 -22.29 -37.01
CA MET A 1 -17.15 -22.52 -36.56
C MET A 1 -16.34 -21.24 -36.30
N LEU A 2 -16.72 -20.06 -36.85
CA LEU A 2 -16.05 -18.78 -36.54
C LEU A 2 -16.65 -17.98 -35.35
N ILE A 3 -17.83 -18.34 -34.83
CA ILE A 3 -18.47 -17.62 -33.71
C ILE A 3 -17.88 -18.03 -32.34
N CYS A 4 -17.40 -19.28 -32.18
CA CYS A 4 -16.84 -19.75 -30.90
C CYS A 4 -15.50 -19.09 -30.55
N VAL A 5 -14.70 -18.66 -31.53
CA VAL A 5 -13.38 -18.07 -31.28
C VAL A 5 -13.50 -16.63 -30.74
N PHE A 6 -14.59 -15.92 -31.03
CA PHE A 6 -14.86 -14.59 -30.46
C PHE A 6 -15.26 -14.65 -28.98
N TYR A 7 -16.06 -15.64 -28.58
CA TYR A 7 -16.40 -15.81 -27.16
C TYR A 7 -15.21 -16.28 -26.31
N VAL A 8 -14.29 -17.07 -26.86
CA VAL A 8 -13.11 -17.54 -26.10
C VAL A 8 -12.03 -16.47 -25.99
N ILE A 9 -11.77 -15.69 -27.05
CA ILE A 9 -10.79 -14.58 -27.00
C ILE A 9 -11.32 -13.41 -26.18
N PHE A 10 -12.62 -13.07 -26.28
CA PHE A 10 -13.21 -12.02 -25.44
C PHE A 10 -13.36 -12.46 -23.97
N TRP A 11 -13.54 -13.75 -23.69
CA TRP A 11 -13.53 -14.27 -22.31
C TRP A 11 -12.13 -14.28 -21.69
N VAL A 12 -11.08 -14.59 -22.47
CA VAL A 12 -9.67 -14.50 -22.00
C VAL A 12 -9.22 -13.04 -21.83
N CYS A 13 -9.67 -12.10 -22.66
CA CYS A 13 -9.42 -10.67 -22.47
C CYS A 13 -10.33 -9.99 -21.43
N CYS A 14 -11.42 -10.64 -20.99
CA CYS A 14 -12.29 -10.19 -19.89
C CYS A 14 -12.00 -10.85 -18.54
N VAL A 15 -11.01 -11.75 -18.43
CA VAL A 15 -10.28 -11.90 -17.16
C VAL A 15 -9.29 -10.75 -17.07
N GLY A 16 -9.83 -9.53 -17.11
CA GLY A 16 -9.10 -8.37 -16.65
C GLY A 16 -8.82 -8.64 -15.19
N ASP A 17 -7.55 -8.78 -14.85
CA ASP A 17 -7.06 -8.80 -13.49
C ASP A 17 -7.72 -7.62 -12.76
N VAL A 18 -8.76 -7.91 -11.97
CA VAL A 18 -9.46 -6.91 -11.16
C VAL A 18 -8.44 -6.58 -10.07
N ARG A 19 -7.51 -5.67 -10.37
CA ARG A 19 -6.54 -5.18 -9.40
C ARG A 19 -7.35 -4.71 -8.20
N ARG A 20 -7.31 -5.47 -7.10
CA ARG A 20 -7.94 -5.05 -5.85
C ARG A 20 -7.28 -3.73 -5.47
N ALA A 21 -8.10 -2.72 -5.20
CA ALA A 21 -7.63 -1.50 -4.60
C ALA A 21 -7.38 -1.77 -3.11
N PHE A 22 -6.16 -1.52 -2.66
CA PHE A 22 -5.78 -1.58 -1.25
C PHE A 22 -5.58 -0.16 -0.74
N GLU A 23 -6.07 0.13 0.46
CA GLU A 23 -5.92 1.43 1.11
C GLU A 23 -5.14 1.26 2.40
N PHE A 24 -4.11 2.08 2.60
CA PHE A 24 -3.25 2.05 3.78
C PHE A 24 -3.12 3.44 4.37
N ASP A 25 -3.16 3.50 5.71
CA ASP A 25 -2.82 4.71 6.43
C ASP A 25 -1.29 4.87 6.45
N VAL A 26 -0.81 6.06 6.08
CA VAL A 26 0.61 6.42 6.13
C VAL A 26 0.80 7.52 7.15
N VAL A 27 1.73 7.34 8.08
CA VAL A 27 2.15 8.38 9.02
C VAL A 27 3.44 8.98 8.49
N ILE A 28 3.47 10.31 8.38
CA ILE A 28 4.65 11.06 7.95
C ILE A 28 5.27 11.74 9.17
N LEU A 29 6.57 11.54 9.36
CA LEU A 29 7.37 12.17 10.40
C LEU A 29 8.41 13.08 9.74
N GLU A 30 8.75 14.18 10.41
CA GLU A 30 9.93 14.97 10.06
C GLU A 30 11.18 14.22 10.53
N ASP A 31 12.21 14.19 9.69
CA ASP A 31 13.51 13.63 10.05
C ASP A 31 14.40 14.67 10.76
N GLU A 32 15.25 14.21 11.67
CA GLU A 32 16.14 15.07 12.47
C GLU A 32 17.16 15.84 11.61
N SER A 33 17.53 15.29 10.45
CA SER A 33 18.47 15.91 9.51
C SER A 33 17.81 16.81 8.46
N GLY A 34 16.48 16.93 8.51
CA GLY A 34 15.65 17.51 7.46
C GLY A 34 15.08 16.43 6.52
N GLY A 35 13.97 16.77 5.86
CA GLY A 35 13.20 15.81 5.05
C GLY A 35 12.13 15.07 5.86
N TYR A 36 11.64 13.97 5.30
CA TYR A 36 10.47 13.25 5.80
C TYR A 36 10.70 11.74 5.78
N VAL A 37 10.05 11.05 6.72
CA VAL A 37 9.97 9.58 6.79
C VAL A 37 8.51 9.18 6.76
N ALA A 38 8.12 8.31 5.84
CA ALA A 38 6.83 7.64 5.87
C ALA A 38 6.94 6.28 6.54
N LEU A 39 5.94 5.96 7.35
CA LEU A 39 5.74 4.63 7.95
C LEU A 39 4.30 4.19 7.75
N VAL A 40 4.13 2.89 7.48
CA VAL A 40 2.82 2.26 7.25
C VAL A 40 2.50 1.38 8.45
N PRO A 41 1.68 1.81 9.43
CA PRO A 41 1.45 1.05 10.66
C PRO A 41 0.90 -0.36 10.42
N SER A 42 0.09 -0.53 9.37
CA SER A 42 -0.47 -1.82 8.99
C SER A 42 0.54 -2.73 8.29
N LEU A 43 1.69 -2.25 7.83
CA LEU A 43 2.73 -3.07 7.18
C LEU A 43 4.05 -2.95 7.96
N PRO A 44 4.26 -3.77 8.99
CA PRO A 44 5.45 -3.70 9.84
C PRO A 44 6.74 -3.78 9.01
N GLY A 45 7.62 -2.81 9.21
CA GLY A 45 8.89 -2.71 8.49
C GLY A 45 8.83 -1.93 7.17
N CYS A 46 7.63 -1.60 6.67
CA CYS A 46 7.47 -0.73 5.50
C CYS A 46 7.66 0.75 5.91
N HIS A 47 8.82 1.29 5.57
CA HIS A 47 9.16 2.69 5.78
C HIS A 47 10.00 3.22 4.61
N THR A 48 9.84 4.49 4.30
CA THR A 48 10.59 5.19 3.25
C THR A 48 11.02 6.56 3.74
N GLN A 49 12.02 7.14 3.10
CA GLN A 49 12.54 8.48 3.42
C GLN A 49 12.73 9.27 2.13
N GLY A 50 12.60 10.59 2.21
CA GLY A 50 12.82 11.51 1.09
C GLY A 50 12.93 12.95 1.57
N GLU A 51 13.36 13.85 0.69
CA GLU A 51 13.57 15.26 1.01
C GLU A 51 12.26 16.06 1.01
N SER A 52 11.24 15.58 0.30
CA SER A 52 9.92 16.21 0.19
C SER A 52 8.78 15.23 0.52
N ILE A 53 7.62 15.79 0.86
CA ILE A 53 6.41 14.99 1.13
C ILE A 53 6.00 14.21 -0.13
N ASP A 54 6.05 14.83 -1.31
CA ASP A 54 5.67 14.18 -2.56
C ASP A 54 6.57 12.98 -2.88
N GLU A 55 7.89 13.16 -2.75
CA GLU A 55 8.87 12.08 -2.97
C GLU A 55 8.66 10.89 -2.01
N VAL A 56 8.42 11.19 -0.73
CA VAL A 56 8.13 10.17 0.28
C VAL A 56 6.84 9.42 -0.04
N LEU A 57 5.80 10.12 -0.49
CA LEU A 57 4.51 9.52 -0.84
C LEU A 57 4.59 8.64 -2.09
N ASP A 58 5.39 9.02 -3.09
CA ASP A 58 5.62 8.17 -4.25
C ASP A 58 6.44 6.93 -3.88
N SER A 59 7.51 7.11 -3.09
CA SER A 59 8.35 6.01 -2.62
C SER A 59 7.58 5.01 -1.74
N VAL A 60 6.74 5.49 -0.82
CA VAL A 60 5.96 4.59 0.06
C VAL A 60 4.90 3.83 -0.73
N ARG A 61 4.32 4.42 -1.78
CA ARG A 61 3.38 3.73 -2.67
C ARG A 61 4.05 2.54 -3.34
N GLU A 62 5.22 2.75 -3.94
CA GLU A 62 6.00 1.67 -4.57
C GLU A 62 6.42 0.61 -3.56
N ALA A 63 6.84 1.01 -2.36
CA ALA A 63 7.21 0.09 -1.29
C ALA A 63 6.02 -0.77 -0.82
N ILE A 64 4.82 -0.19 -0.72
CA ILE A 64 3.58 -0.93 -0.40
C ILE A 64 3.27 -1.94 -1.51
N GLU A 65 3.32 -1.53 -2.77
CA GLU A 65 3.06 -2.41 -3.92
C GLU A 65 4.01 -3.62 -3.91
N LEU A 66 5.31 -3.37 -3.75
CA LEU A 66 6.32 -4.42 -3.63
C LEU A 66 6.10 -5.31 -2.40
N TYR A 67 5.70 -4.75 -1.26
CA TYR A 67 5.39 -5.53 -0.07
C TYR A 67 4.24 -6.50 -0.34
N LEU A 68 3.15 -6.02 -0.95
CA LEU A 68 1.99 -6.84 -1.28
C LEU A 68 2.32 -7.97 -2.26
N GLU A 69 3.27 -7.77 -3.18
CA GLU A 69 3.71 -8.83 -4.10
C GLU A 69 4.38 -10.01 -3.37
N THR A 70 4.93 -9.78 -2.18
CA THR A 70 5.56 -10.84 -1.37
C THR A 70 4.59 -11.65 -0.51
N LEU A 71 3.35 -11.18 -0.37
CA LEU A 71 2.33 -11.79 0.48
C LEU A 71 1.40 -12.75 -0.26
N SER A 72 0.95 -13.78 0.43
CA SER A 72 -0.20 -14.61 0.04
C SER A 72 -1.51 -13.83 0.08
N ASP A 73 -2.55 -14.34 -0.57
CA ASP A 73 -3.87 -13.71 -0.56
C ASP A 73 -4.50 -13.71 0.85
N GLU A 74 -4.25 -14.75 1.64
CA GLU A 74 -4.69 -14.81 3.04
C GLU A 74 -4.03 -13.73 3.91
N GLU A 75 -2.73 -13.50 3.73
CA GLU A 75 -1.98 -12.45 4.46
C GLU A 75 -2.47 -11.05 4.06
N LYS A 76 -2.73 -10.81 2.77
CA LYS A 76 -3.30 -9.54 2.28
C LYS A 76 -4.63 -9.22 2.95
N GLU A 77 -5.51 -10.21 3.08
CA GLU A 77 -6.81 -10.06 3.75
C GLU A 77 -6.67 -9.76 5.26
N GLU A 78 -5.61 -10.24 5.90
CA GLU A 78 -5.31 -9.92 7.30
C GLU A 78 -4.91 -8.45 7.47
N PHE A 79 -3.99 -7.97 6.64
CA PHE A 79 -3.52 -6.58 6.69
C PHE A 79 -4.62 -5.56 6.35
N MET A 80 -5.57 -5.93 5.49
CA MET A 80 -6.73 -5.09 5.16
C MET A 80 -7.66 -4.80 6.35
N ARG A 81 -7.60 -5.60 7.41
CA ARG A 81 -8.41 -5.36 8.63
C ARG A 81 -7.76 -4.36 9.57
N GLN A 82 -6.47 -4.07 9.38
CA GLN A 82 -5.73 -3.17 10.25
C GLN A 82 -5.83 -1.73 9.71
N ARG A 83 -6.50 -0.87 10.47
CA ARG A 83 -6.63 0.56 10.17
C ARG A 83 -6.26 1.38 11.40
N VAL A 84 -5.64 2.53 11.18
CA VAL A 84 -5.36 3.50 12.23
C VAL A 84 -6.69 4.13 12.68
N VAL A 85 -7.06 3.92 13.95
CA VAL A 85 -8.27 4.52 14.53
C VAL A 85 -8.06 5.99 14.89
N GLY A 86 -6.82 6.40 15.14
CA GLY A 86 -6.47 7.80 15.33
C GLY A 86 -5.00 7.98 15.69
N LEU A 87 -4.49 9.19 15.45
CA LEU A 87 -3.16 9.65 15.86
C LEU A 87 -3.33 10.66 17.00
N GLN A 88 -2.80 10.34 18.19
CA GLN A 88 -2.97 11.18 19.38
C GLN A 88 -1.62 11.62 19.93
N ARG A 89 -1.50 12.91 20.26
CA ARG A 89 -0.34 13.46 20.96
C ARG A 89 -0.64 13.52 22.45
N VAL A 90 -0.01 12.65 23.23
CA VAL A 90 -0.13 12.63 24.70
C VAL A 90 1.09 13.30 25.32
N LYS A 91 0.87 14.21 26.28
CA LYS A 91 1.95 14.80 27.08
C LYS A 91 2.23 13.87 28.26
N ALA A 92 3.49 13.51 28.47
CA ALA A 92 3.96 12.77 29.64
C ALA A 92 5.02 13.59 30.38
N PHE A 93 5.09 13.40 31.70
CA PHE A 93 6.10 14.02 32.57
C PHE A 93 6.92 12.90 33.22
N ALA A 94 8.22 13.09 33.32
CA ALA A 94 9.15 12.19 34.00
C ALA A 94 9.38 12.61 35.45
#